data_AF-A0A7K5E4D6-F1
#
_entry.id   AF-A0A7K5E4D6-F1
#
_cell.length_a   1.000
_cell.length_b   1.000
_cell.length_c   1.000
_cell.angle_alpha   90.00
_cell.angle_beta   90.00
_cell.angle_gamma   90.00
#
_symmetry.space_group_name_H-M   'P 1'
#
loop_
_entity.id
_entity.type
_entity.pdbx_description
1 polymer ?
#
loop_
_entity_poly.entity_id
_entity_poly.type
_entity_poly.pdbx_seq_one_letter_code
_entity_poly.pdbx_strand_id
1 'polypeptide(L)'
;INELSNVPVPVMLMPDDFKAYSKIKVDNHLFNKENLPSRFKFKEYCPLVFRNLRERFGIDDQDYQNSVTRSAPVNSDSQGRCGARFLTTYDRRFVIKAVSSEDVAEMHNILKKYHQFIVECHGNTLLPQFLGMYRLTVDGVETYMVVTRNVFSHRLTVHRKYDLKGSTVSREASDKEKAKDLPTFKDNDFLNEGQKLHVGEESKKNFLEKLKRDVE
;
A
#
# COMPACT_ATOMS: atom_id res chain seq x y z
N ILE A 1 15.62 -5.77 1.44
CA ILE A 1 15.59 -6.95 0.51
C ILE A 1 16.92 -7.68 0.51
N ASN A 2 18.01 -7.12 -0.02
CA ASN A 2 19.33 -7.79 -0.03
C ASN A 2 19.83 -8.25 1.35
N GLU A 3 19.59 -7.49 2.42
CA GLU A 3 19.92 -7.96 3.77
C GLU A 3 19.06 -9.17 4.18
N LEU A 4 17.75 -9.11 3.91
CA LEU A 4 16.80 -10.17 4.20
C LEU A 4 17.04 -11.44 3.40
N SER A 5 17.63 -11.38 2.20
CA SER A 5 17.96 -12.59 1.43
C SER A 5 19.06 -13.42 2.10
N ASN A 6 19.85 -12.82 3.00
CA ASN A 6 20.86 -13.53 3.81
C ASN A 6 20.30 -14.04 5.14
N VAL A 7 19.06 -13.68 5.49
CA VAL A 7 18.38 -14.15 6.71
C VAL A 7 17.55 -15.38 6.35
N PRO A 8 17.75 -16.54 7.00
CA PRO A 8 16.93 -17.72 6.76
C PRO A 8 15.43 -17.42 6.89
N VAL A 9 14.59 -18.10 6.09
CA VAL A 9 13.14 -18.01 6.23
C VAL A 9 12.72 -18.79 7.48
N PRO A 10 12.17 -18.14 8.52
CA PRO A 10 11.75 -18.85 9.71
C PRO A 10 10.53 -19.73 9.39
N VAL A 11 10.41 -20.87 10.06
CA VAL A 11 9.25 -21.77 9.93
C VAL A 11 7.96 -21.08 10.41
N MET A 12 8.06 -20.25 11.45
CA MET A 12 6.96 -19.47 11.99
C MET A 12 7.46 -18.10 12.47
N LEU A 13 6.57 -17.10 12.43
CA LEU A 13 6.85 -15.79 12.99
C LEU A 13 6.61 -15.79 14.51
N MET A 14 7.53 -15.21 15.25
CA MET A 14 7.49 -15.08 16.70
C MET A 14 6.93 -13.71 17.10
N PRO A 15 6.42 -13.53 18.34
CA PRO A 15 5.88 -12.26 18.80
C PRO A 15 6.84 -11.06 18.64
N ASP A 16 8.15 -11.28 18.76
CA ASP A 16 9.16 -10.24 18.62
C ASP A 16 9.32 -9.74 17.17
N ASP A 17 8.99 -10.57 16.17
CA ASP A 17 9.05 -10.17 14.76
C ASP A 17 8.07 -9.03 14.44
N PHE A 18 6.96 -8.94 15.18
CA PHE A 18 5.94 -7.89 15.06
C PHE A 18 6.34 -6.57 15.74
N LYS A 19 7.47 -6.55 16.44
CA LYS A 19 8.07 -5.36 17.08
C LYS A 19 9.46 -5.04 16.51
N ALA A 20 10.06 -5.98 15.77
CA ALA A 20 11.38 -5.86 15.19
C ALA A 20 11.46 -4.70 14.18
N TYR A 21 12.68 -4.20 13.98
CA TYR A 21 12.99 -3.24 12.94
C TYR A 21 14.45 -3.35 12.50
N SER A 22 14.73 -2.98 11.26
CA SER A 22 16.09 -2.69 10.78
C SER A 22 16.24 -1.19 10.60
N LYS A 23 17.40 -0.62 10.94
CA LYS A 23 17.68 0.80 10.79
C LYS A 23 19.08 1.02 10.25
N ILE A 24 19.15 1.73 9.14
CA ILE A 24 20.38 2.15 8.50
C ILE A 24 20.49 3.67 8.68
N LYS A 25 21.68 4.14 9.06
CA LYS A 25 22.05 5.57 9.06
C LYS A 25 23.23 5.73 8.11
N VAL A 26 23.09 6.61 7.13
CA VAL A 26 24.13 6.91 6.15
C VAL A 26 24.63 8.34 6.39
N ASP A 27 25.95 8.50 6.45
CA ASP A 27 26.65 9.79 6.56
C ASP A 27 27.83 9.78 5.58
N ASN A 28 27.58 10.29 4.37
CA ASN A 28 28.54 10.32 3.29
C ASN A 28 29.26 11.68 3.25
N HIS A 29 30.58 11.67 3.33
CA HIS A 29 31.40 12.87 3.18
C HIS A 29 32.03 12.89 1.77
N LEU A 30 31.61 13.85 0.93
CA LEU A 30 32.10 14.03 -0.46
C LEU A 30 31.97 12.77 -1.35
N PHE A 31 30.99 11.91 -1.06
CA PHE A 31 30.75 10.68 -1.81
C PHE A 31 29.30 10.61 -2.31
N ASN A 32 29.11 10.24 -3.59
CA ASN A 32 27.81 9.99 -4.23
C ASN A 32 26.76 11.12 -4.06
N LYS A 33 27.20 12.38 -3.96
CA LYS A 33 26.32 13.54 -3.71
C LYS A 33 25.32 13.81 -4.83
N GLU A 34 25.62 13.35 -6.05
CA GLU A 34 24.76 13.56 -7.22
C GLU A 34 23.50 12.68 -7.19
N ASN A 35 23.56 11.52 -6.52
CA ASN A 35 22.46 10.55 -6.54
C ASN A 35 21.70 10.44 -5.20
N LEU A 36 22.36 10.69 -4.06
CA LEU A 36 21.76 10.54 -2.74
C LEU A 36 22.08 11.72 -1.81
N PRO A 37 21.17 12.08 -0.88
CA PRO A 37 21.47 13.00 0.19
C PRO A 37 22.70 12.53 0.98
N SER A 38 23.54 13.47 1.43
CA SER A 38 24.74 13.12 2.20
C SER A 38 24.40 12.49 3.55
N ARG A 39 23.26 12.83 4.15
CA ARG A 39 22.83 12.30 5.45
C ARG A 39 21.37 11.88 5.40
N PHE A 40 21.13 10.60 5.63
CA PHE A 40 19.76 10.09 5.76
C PHE A 40 19.71 8.88 6.69
N LYS A 41 18.50 8.60 7.19
CA LYS A 41 18.18 7.39 7.94
C LYS A 41 17.06 6.67 7.23
N PHE A 42 17.16 5.35 7.15
CA PHE A 42 16.11 4.48 6.65
C PHE A 42 15.80 3.44 7.71
N LYS A 43 14.52 3.29 8.06
CA LYS A 43 14.05 2.27 8.99
C LYS A 43 12.99 1.42 8.30
N GLU A 44 13.17 0.11 8.37
CA GLU A 44 12.17 -0.88 7.97
C GLU A 44 11.54 -1.47 9.24
N TYR A 45 10.22 -1.49 9.32
CA TYR A 45 9.47 -2.08 10.43
C TYR A 45 9.08 -3.51 10.11
N CYS A 46 9.13 -4.40 11.10
CA CYS A 46 8.73 -5.81 11.02
C CYS A 46 9.21 -6.55 9.76
N PRO A 47 10.51 -6.54 9.42
CA PRO A 47 11.00 -6.99 8.11
C PRO A 47 10.59 -8.44 7.75
N LEU A 48 10.65 -9.35 8.74
CA LEU A 48 10.26 -10.76 8.55
C LEU A 48 8.76 -10.94 8.34
N VAL A 49 7.94 -10.13 9.00
CA VAL A 49 6.48 -10.15 8.83
C VAL A 49 6.11 -9.72 7.42
N PHE A 50 6.67 -8.61 6.93
CA PHE A 50 6.38 -8.13 5.57
C PHE A 50 7.00 -8.99 4.48
N ARG A 51 8.12 -9.68 4.74
CA ARG A 51 8.62 -10.73 3.84
C ARG A 51 7.63 -11.88 3.72
N ASN A 52 7.09 -12.40 4.83
CA ASN A 52 6.10 -13.47 4.77
C ASN A 52 4.76 -13.01 4.17
N LEU A 53 4.34 -11.76 4.39
CA LEU A 53 3.16 -11.21 3.72
C LEU A 53 3.35 -11.15 2.19
N ARG A 54 4.52 -10.69 1.71
CA ARG A 54 4.83 -10.69 0.27
C ARG A 54 4.74 -12.10 -0.34
N GLU A 55 5.31 -13.09 0.33
CA GLU A 55 5.19 -14.51 -0.05
C GLU A 55 3.72 -14.97 -0.13
N ARG A 56 2.91 -14.69 0.90
CA ARG A 56 1.48 -15.06 0.95
C ARG A 56 0.64 -14.37 -0.12
N PHE A 57 1.07 -13.21 -0.60
CA PHE A 57 0.45 -12.51 -1.72
C PHE A 57 1.04 -12.89 -3.08
N GLY A 58 1.93 -13.89 -3.15
CA GLY A 58 2.57 -14.35 -4.38
C GLY A 58 3.47 -13.29 -5.01
N ILE A 59 4.18 -12.53 -4.17
CA ILE A 59 5.13 -11.50 -4.59
C ILE A 59 6.53 -11.98 -4.24
N ASP A 60 7.34 -12.20 -5.27
CA ASP A 60 8.76 -12.46 -5.10
C ASP A 60 9.51 -11.20 -4.62
N ASP A 61 10.51 -11.41 -3.77
CA ASP A 61 11.27 -10.33 -3.13
C ASP A 61 12.10 -9.52 -4.13
N GLN A 62 12.66 -10.17 -5.15
CA GLN A 62 13.43 -9.50 -6.20
C GLN A 62 12.52 -8.75 -7.16
N ASP A 63 11.37 -9.31 -7.52
CA ASP A 63 10.33 -8.61 -8.27
C ASP A 63 9.87 -7.35 -7.53
N TYR A 64 9.60 -7.47 -6.23
CA TYR A 64 9.23 -6.33 -5.38
C TYR A 64 10.32 -5.25 -5.37
N GLN A 65 11.58 -5.64 -5.17
CA GLN A 65 12.72 -4.72 -5.20
C GLN A 65 12.81 -4.00 -6.55
N ASN A 66 12.78 -4.76 -7.65
CA ASN A 66 12.87 -4.22 -9.00
C ASN A 66 11.76 -3.20 -9.26
N SER A 67 10.50 -3.51 -8.94
CA SER A 67 9.37 -2.58 -9.10
C SER A 67 9.57 -1.28 -8.33
N VAL A 68 10.12 -1.34 -7.12
CA VAL A 68 10.25 -0.17 -6.23
C VAL A 68 11.50 0.66 -6.53
N THR A 69 12.58 0.07 -7.08
CA THR A 69 13.88 0.75 -7.18
C THR A 69 14.42 0.92 -8.61
N ARG A 70 13.94 0.16 -9.61
CA ARG A 70 14.48 0.24 -10.98
C ARG A 70 14.25 1.60 -11.63
N SER A 71 13.16 2.28 -11.28
CA SER A 71 12.87 3.65 -11.69
C SER A 71 12.06 4.36 -10.60
N ALA A 72 12.19 5.67 -10.52
CA ALA A 72 11.52 6.48 -9.51
C ALA A 72 9.99 6.30 -9.57
N PRO A 73 9.32 6.06 -8.43
CA PRO A 73 7.86 6.06 -8.37
C PRO A 73 7.28 7.41 -8.83
N VAL A 74 6.15 7.35 -9.53
CA VAL A 74 5.46 8.53 -10.07
C VAL A 74 4.36 8.99 -9.12
N ASN A 75 4.17 10.30 -9.01
CA ASN A 75 3.01 10.85 -8.30
C ASN A 75 1.72 10.37 -8.97
N SER A 76 0.79 9.87 -8.17
CA SER A 76 -0.55 9.56 -8.68
C SER A 76 -1.46 10.77 -8.51
N ASP A 77 -2.34 11.01 -9.49
CA ASP A 77 -3.33 12.11 -9.47
C ASP A 77 -4.41 11.93 -8.39
N SER A 78 -4.40 10.75 -7.74
CA SER A 78 -5.23 10.33 -6.63
C SER A 78 -4.77 11.02 -5.33
N GLN A 79 -4.84 12.36 -5.27
CA GLN A 79 -4.70 13.07 -4.00
C GLN A 79 -5.93 12.75 -3.14
N GLY A 80 -5.76 11.86 -2.16
CA GLY A 80 -6.78 11.61 -1.15
C GLY A 80 -7.13 12.90 -0.38
N ARG A 81 -8.33 12.95 0.22
CA ARG A 81 -8.88 14.12 0.95
C ARG A 81 -7.98 14.64 2.09
N CYS A 82 -6.98 13.86 2.53
CA CYS A 82 -6.12 14.14 3.67
C CYS A 82 -4.71 14.64 3.30
N GLY A 83 -4.44 15.03 2.04
CA GLY A 83 -3.11 15.50 1.63
C GLY A 83 -2.03 14.41 1.62
N ALA A 84 -2.41 13.14 1.85
CA ALA A 84 -1.53 12.00 1.77
C ALA A 84 -0.96 11.87 0.34
N ARG A 85 0.36 11.81 0.24
CA ARG A 85 1.05 11.60 -1.04
C ARG A 85 0.95 10.13 -1.43
N PHE A 86 0.43 9.88 -2.61
CA PHE A 86 0.38 8.56 -3.22
C PHE A 86 1.35 8.51 -4.38
N LEU A 87 2.34 7.64 -4.28
CA LEU A 87 3.23 7.30 -5.38
C LEU A 87 2.84 5.93 -5.93
N THR A 88 3.04 5.74 -7.22
CA THR A 88 2.85 4.45 -7.89
C THR A 88 4.18 4.02 -8.48
N THR A 89 4.55 2.74 -8.34
CA THR A 89 5.78 2.24 -8.97
C THR A 89 5.73 2.40 -10.48
N TYR A 90 6.89 2.48 -11.14
CA TYR A 90 6.96 2.74 -12.58
C TYR A 90 6.19 1.70 -13.41
N ASP A 91 6.12 0.46 -12.92
CA ASP A 91 5.40 -0.66 -13.51
C ASP A 91 3.94 -0.78 -13.04
N ARG A 92 3.48 0.17 -12.21
CA ARG A 92 2.12 0.27 -11.67
C ARG A 92 1.67 -0.89 -10.80
N ARG A 93 2.58 -1.79 -10.38
CA ARG A 93 2.26 -2.96 -9.55
C ARG A 93 1.97 -2.59 -8.10
N PHE A 94 2.63 -1.56 -7.57
CA PHE A 94 2.55 -1.17 -6.16
C PHE A 94 2.24 0.31 -5.99
N VAL A 95 1.62 0.63 -4.86
CA VAL A 95 1.33 1.99 -4.40
C VAL A 95 2.09 2.24 -3.11
N ILE A 96 2.81 3.36 -3.03
CA ILE A 96 3.50 3.82 -1.84
C ILE A 96 2.71 4.99 -1.28
N LYS A 97 2.21 4.84 -0.06
CA LYS A 97 1.39 5.84 0.61
C LYS A 97 2.23 6.48 1.71
N ALA A 98 2.34 7.80 1.68
CA ALA A 98 2.78 8.54 2.85
C ALA A 98 1.68 8.48 3.92
N VAL A 99 2.06 8.09 5.13
CA VAL A 99 1.16 7.92 6.29
C VAL A 99 1.67 8.73 7.48
N SER A 100 0.84 8.91 8.50
CA SER A 100 1.25 9.60 9.72
C SER A 100 1.98 8.64 10.69
N SER A 101 2.56 9.19 11.77
CA SER A 101 3.10 8.38 12.87
C SER A 101 2.03 7.57 13.58
N GLU A 102 0.82 8.13 13.70
CA GLU A 102 -0.34 7.50 14.32
C GLU A 102 -0.82 6.32 13.46
N ASP A 103 -0.85 6.47 12.14
CA ASP A 103 -1.16 5.36 11.22
C ASP A 103 -0.17 4.20 11.39
N VAL A 104 1.12 4.49 11.56
CA VAL A 104 2.15 3.45 11.81
C VAL A 104 1.93 2.76 13.16
N ALA A 105 1.58 3.51 14.20
CA ALA A 105 1.25 2.94 15.51
C ALA A 105 0.02 2.02 15.41
N GLU A 106 -1.03 2.45 14.70
CA GLU A 106 -2.23 1.64 14.49
C GLU A 106 -1.96 0.39 13.65
N MET A 107 -1.13 0.52 12.61
CA MET A 107 -0.67 -0.64 11.84
C MET A 107 0.04 -1.66 12.74
N HIS A 108 0.90 -1.23 13.66
CA HIS A 108 1.51 -2.15 14.64
C HIS A 108 0.47 -2.83 15.54
N ASN A 109 -0.57 -2.12 15.97
CA ASN A 109 -1.65 -2.68 16.80
C ASN A 109 -2.39 -3.81 16.08
N ILE A 110 -2.63 -3.67 14.78
CA ILE A 110 -3.38 -4.66 13.99
C ILE A 110 -2.49 -5.71 13.32
N LEU A 111 -1.18 -5.49 13.17
CA LEU A 111 -0.31 -6.29 12.29
C LEU A 111 -0.36 -7.79 12.58
N LYS A 112 -0.41 -8.19 13.86
CA LYS A 112 -0.52 -9.60 14.25
C LYS A 112 -1.84 -10.21 13.82
N LYS A 113 -2.95 -9.52 14.06
CA LYS A 113 -4.30 -9.98 13.66
C LYS A 113 -4.43 -9.99 12.13
N TYR A 114 -3.94 -8.95 11.47
CA TYR A 114 -3.90 -8.86 10.01
C TYR A 114 -3.11 -10.04 9.41
N HIS A 115 -1.90 -10.31 9.89
CA HIS A 115 -1.10 -11.44 9.41
C HIS A 115 -1.85 -12.77 9.58
N GLN A 116 -2.41 -13.02 10.77
CA GLN A 116 -3.20 -14.22 11.03
C GLN A 116 -4.40 -14.34 10.06
N PHE A 117 -5.13 -13.26 9.84
CA PHE A 117 -6.23 -13.22 8.89
C PHE A 117 -5.77 -13.56 7.46
N ILE A 118 -4.63 -13.01 7.01
CA ILE A 118 -4.03 -13.35 5.71
C ILE A 118 -3.63 -14.82 5.62
N VAL A 119 -3.16 -15.42 6.72
CA VAL A 119 -2.87 -16.86 6.78
C VAL A 119 -4.13 -17.67 6.56
N GLU A 120 -5.19 -17.38 7.32
CA GLU A 120 -6.46 -18.12 7.31
C GLU A 120 -7.19 -17.99 5.98
N CYS A 121 -7.22 -16.79 5.38
CA CYS A 121 -7.84 -16.58 4.07
C CYS A 121 -6.92 -16.89 2.88
N HIS A 122 -5.71 -17.40 3.12
CA HIS A 122 -4.73 -17.74 2.08
C HIS A 122 -4.43 -16.56 1.13
N GLY A 123 -4.34 -15.34 1.68
CA GLY A 123 -4.11 -14.11 0.91
C GLY A 123 -5.30 -13.63 0.05
N ASN A 124 -6.42 -14.34 0.06
CA ASN A 124 -7.60 -14.05 -0.76
C ASN A 124 -8.54 -13.07 -0.06
N THR A 125 -8.21 -11.79 -0.09
CA THR A 125 -8.94 -10.69 0.59
C THR A 125 -9.08 -9.45 -0.31
N LEU A 126 -10.08 -8.62 -0.04
CA LEU A 126 -10.28 -7.27 -0.56
C LEU A 126 -9.57 -6.20 0.28
N LEU A 127 -9.06 -6.54 1.48
CA LEU A 127 -8.26 -5.62 2.29
C LEU A 127 -6.98 -5.21 1.57
N PRO A 128 -6.40 -4.04 1.90
CA PRO A 128 -5.10 -3.65 1.38
C PRO A 128 -4.06 -4.74 1.64
N GLN A 129 -3.33 -5.15 0.60
CA GLN A 129 -2.24 -6.09 0.73
C GLN A 129 -0.98 -5.33 1.11
N PHE A 130 -0.63 -5.30 2.40
CA PHE A 130 0.53 -4.57 2.92
C PHE A 130 1.82 -5.34 2.66
N LEU A 131 2.80 -4.68 2.04
CA LEU A 131 4.02 -5.31 1.51
C LEU A 131 5.30 -4.78 2.15
N GLY A 132 5.21 -3.68 2.88
CA GLY A 132 6.32 -3.09 3.60
C GLY A 132 5.92 -1.80 4.30
N MET A 133 6.60 -1.49 5.39
CA MET A 133 6.40 -0.28 6.17
C MET A 133 7.75 0.31 6.53
N TYR A 134 7.94 1.60 6.20
CA TYR A 134 9.22 2.27 6.24
C TYR A 134 9.13 3.64 6.88
N ARG A 135 10.25 4.10 7.44
CA ARG A 135 10.46 5.50 7.80
C ARG A 135 11.75 6.00 7.19
N LEU A 136 11.65 7.08 6.43
CA LEU A 136 12.76 7.82 5.87
C LEU A 136 12.99 9.09 6.69
N THR A 137 14.24 9.41 7.00
CA THR A 137 14.64 10.72 7.57
C THR A 137 15.69 11.34 6.66
N VAL A 138 15.36 12.47 6.03
CA VAL A 138 16.29 13.24 5.18
C VAL A 138 16.26 14.68 5.68
N ASP A 139 17.44 15.27 5.91
CA ASP A 139 17.58 16.65 6.38
C ASP A 139 16.72 17.00 7.61
N GLY A 140 16.57 16.02 8.51
CA GLY A 140 15.78 16.15 9.74
C GLY A 140 14.27 15.93 9.57
N VAL A 141 13.76 15.84 8.34
CA VAL A 141 12.35 15.58 8.06
C VAL A 141 12.07 14.08 8.05
N GLU A 142 11.15 13.64 8.90
CA GLU A 142 10.68 12.24 8.92
C GLU A 142 9.49 12.05 7.98
N THR A 143 9.48 10.97 7.23
CA THR A 143 8.37 10.55 6.38
C THR A 143 8.12 9.06 6.57
N TYR A 144 6.88 8.70 6.87
CA TYR A 144 6.45 7.32 7.06
C TYR A 144 5.74 6.85 5.79
N MET A 145 6.02 5.62 5.37
CA MET A 145 5.52 5.08 4.11
C MET A 145 5.06 3.63 4.28
N VAL A 146 3.95 3.32 3.64
CA VAL A 146 3.42 1.96 3.54
C VAL A 146 3.28 1.60 2.07
N VAL A 147 3.77 0.41 1.70
CA VAL A 147 3.66 -0.10 0.34
C VAL A 147 2.54 -1.12 0.27
N THR A 148 1.64 -0.97 -0.68
CA THR A 148 0.54 -1.90 -0.94
C THR A 148 0.53 -2.37 -2.39
N ARG A 149 -0.09 -3.52 -2.66
CA ARG A 149 -0.48 -3.86 -4.04
C ARG A 149 -1.39 -2.77 -4.61
N ASN A 150 -1.21 -2.42 -5.87
CA ASN A 150 -2.17 -1.57 -6.59
C ASN A 150 -3.48 -2.35 -6.80
N VAL A 151 -4.61 -1.75 -6.43
CA VAL A 151 -5.94 -2.35 -6.64
C VAL A 151 -6.29 -2.35 -8.13
N PHE A 152 -5.77 -1.39 -8.89
CA PHE A 152 -5.97 -1.31 -10.33
C PHE A 152 -4.96 -2.19 -11.07
N SER A 153 -5.38 -2.66 -12.25
CA SER A 153 -4.51 -3.43 -13.13
C SER A 153 -3.27 -2.64 -13.52
N HIS A 154 -2.12 -3.31 -13.54
CA HIS A 154 -0.88 -2.74 -14.07
C HIS A 154 -0.85 -2.70 -15.61
N ARG A 155 -1.83 -3.34 -16.29
CA ARG A 155 -1.89 -3.43 -17.76
C ARG A 155 -3.14 -2.77 -18.36
N LEU A 156 -4.26 -2.84 -17.65
CA LEU A 156 -5.55 -2.36 -18.16
C LEU A 156 -5.80 -0.94 -17.65
N THR A 157 -6.15 -0.05 -18.58
CA THR A 157 -6.50 1.33 -18.27
C THR A 157 -7.81 1.39 -17.49
N VAL A 158 -7.84 2.21 -16.44
CA VAL A 158 -9.06 2.50 -15.69
C VAL A 158 -9.74 3.69 -16.32
N HIS A 159 -11.01 3.54 -16.70
CA HIS A 159 -11.79 4.59 -17.36
C HIS A 159 -12.69 5.37 -16.40
N ARG A 160 -12.96 4.81 -15.22
CA ARG A 160 -13.88 5.40 -14.23
C ARG A 160 -13.51 4.90 -12.83
N LYS A 161 -13.52 5.78 -11.83
CA LYS A 161 -13.17 5.45 -10.44
C LYS A 161 -14.25 5.92 -9.49
N TYR A 162 -14.52 5.11 -8.46
CA TYR A 162 -15.42 5.46 -7.37
C TYR A 162 -14.74 5.16 -6.02
N ASP A 163 -14.87 6.08 -5.05
CA ASP A 163 -14.70 5.84 -3.62
C ASP A 163 -16.11 5.65 -3.05
N LEU A 164 -16.42 4.47 -2.53
CA LEU A 164 -17.74 4.11 -1.99
C LEU A 164 -17.64 3.81 -0.50
N LYS A 165 -18.57 4.35 0.30
CA LYS A 165 -18.63 4.18 1.76
C LYS A 165 -20.00 3.78 2.28
N GLY A 166 -21.05 3.85 1.46
CA GLY A 166 -22.43 3.55 1.83
C GLY A 166 -23.15 4.68 2.58
N SER A 167 -22.47 5.77 2.94
CA SER A 167 -23.09 6.99 3.45
C SER A 167 -23.48 7.96 2.33
N THR A 168 -24.35 8.93 2.62
CA THR A 168 -24.82 9.92 1.63
C THR A 168 -24.33 11.34 1.92
N VAL A 169 -23.90 11.62 3.15
CA VAL A 169 -23.44 12.94 3.58
C VAL A 169 -22.03 13.23 3.06
N SER A 170 -21.86 14.31 2.29
CA SER A 170 -20.56 14.68 1.68
C SER A 170 -19.96 13.60 0.75
N ARG A 171 -20.82 12.80 0.12
CA ARG A 171 -20.44 11.70 -0.79
C ARG A 171 -20.73 12.01 -2.25
N GLU A 172 -20.40 13.24 -2.65
CA GLU A 172 -20.31 13.67 -4.05
C GLU A 172 -18.88 14.18 -4.33
N ALA A 173 -18.38 13.99 -5.55
CA ALA A 173 -17.14 14.58 -6.02
C ALA A 173 -17.29 16.10 -6.16
N SER A 174 -16.25 16.85 -5.78
CA SER A 174 -16.26 18.30 -5.98
C SER A 174 -16.05 18.65 -7.45
N ASP A 175 -16.44 19.86 -7.85
CA ASP A 175 -16.23 20.34 -9.23
C ASP A 175 -14.76 20.28 -9.64
N LYS A 176 -13.84 20.59 -8.71
CA LYS A 176 -12.39 20.46 -8.93
C LYS A 176 -11.97 19.02 -9.22
N GLU A 177 -12.57 18.02 -8.57
CA GLU A 177 -12.26 16.61 -8.84
C GLU A 177 -12.88 16.15 -10.17
N LYS A 178 -14.12 16.58 -10.46
CA LYS A 178 -14.83 16.29 -11.71
C LYS A 178 -14.13 16.88 -12.94
N ALA A 179 -13.34 17.93 -12.77
CA ALA A 179 -12.55 18.56 -13.84
C ALA A 179 -11.25 17.82 -14.21
N LYS A 180 -10.84 16.78 -13.47
CA LYS A 180 -9.67 15.97 -13.82
C LYS A 180 -9.97 15.03 -14.98
N ASP A 181 -8.94 14.60 -15.72
CA ASP A 181 -9.08 13.61 -16.81
C ASP A 181 -9.65 12.27 -16.32
N LEU A 182 -9.32 11.86 -15.09
CA LEU A 182 -9.84 10.65 -14.46
C LEU A 182 -10.32 10.94 -13.02
N PRO A 183 -11.54 11.48 -12.86
CA PRO A 183 -12.11 11.82 -11.56
C PRO A 183 -12.30 10.61 -10.66
N THR A 184 -12.29 10.85 -9.35
CA THR A 184 -12.73 9.89 -8.34
C THR A 184 -14.11 10.29 -7.85
N PHE A 185 -15.13 9.67 -8.44
CA PHE A 185 -16.53 9.85 -8.07
C PHE A 185 -16.83 9.21 -6.71
N LYS A 186 -17.99 9.53 -6.14
CA LYS A 186 -18.44 8.99 -4.84
C LYS A 186 -19.84 8.39 -4.93
N ASP A 187 -20.40 8.02 -3.78
CA ASP A 187 -21.67 7.29 -3.67
C ASP A 187 -22.85 8.01 -4.36
N ASN A 188 -23.02 9.33 -4.15
CA ASN A 188 -24.11 10.08 -4.76
C ASN A 188 -23.92 10.23 -6.27
N ASP A 189 -22.68 10.38 -6.75
CA ASP A 189 -22.38 10.41 -8.18
C ASP A 189 -22.76 9.07 -8.83
N PHE A 190 -22.39 7.95 -8.21
CA PHE A 190 -22.71 6.60 -8.69
C PHE A 190 -24.22 6.39 -8.85
N LEU A 191 -25.01 6.85 -7.86
CA LEU A 191 -26.47 6.74 -7.88
C LEU A 191 -27.10 7.67 -8.92
N ASN A 192 -26.68 8.95 -8.97
CA ASN A 192 -27.24 9.96 -9.86
C ASN A 192 -26.97 9.65 -11.34
N GLU A 193 -25.80 9.09 -11.65
CA GLU A 193 -25.47 8.64 -13.01
C GLU A 193 -26.18 7.32 -13.40
N GLY A 194 -26.88 6.68 -12.46
CA GLY A 194 -27.50 5.38 -12.69
C GLY A 194 -26.49 4.28 -13.01
N GLN A 195 -25.26 4.41 -12.50
CA GLN A 195 -24.16 3.50 -12.81
C GLN A 195 -24.49 2.07 -12.35
N LYS A 196 -24.15 1.09 -13.19
CA LYS A 196 -24.30 -0.34 -12.87
C LYS A 196 -22.97 -1.06 -13.03
N LEU A 197 -22.76 -2.08 -12.21
CA LEU A 197 -21.67 -3.04 -12.33
C LEU A 197 -22.26 -4.37 -12.79
N HIS A 198 -22.05 -4.70 -14.06
CA HIS A 198 -22.51 -5.96 -14.64
C HIS A 198 -21.49 -7.05 -14.34
N VAL A 199 -21.71 -7.76 -13.24
CA VAL A 199 -20.93 -8.93 -12.83
C VAL A 199 -21.83 -10.17 -12.84
N GLY A 200 -21.31 -11.31 -13.28
CA GLY A 200 -22.05 -12.57 -13.25
C GLY A 200 -22.42 -12.98 -11.82
N GLU A 201 -23.48 -13.78 -11.66
CA GLU A 201 -24.02 -14.14 -10.34
C GLU A 201 -23.00 -14.81 -9.42
N GLU A 202 -22.19 -15.72 -9.98
CA GLU A 202 -21.13 -16.41 -9.24
C GLU A 202 -20.05 -15.42 -8.74
N SER A 203 -19.56 -14.55 -9.62
CA SER A 203 -18.58 -13.51 -9.26
C SER A 203 -19.13 -12.53 -8.22
N LYS A 204 -20.42 -12.16 -8.33
CA LYS A 204 -21.10 -11.32 -7.36
C LYS A 204 -21.16 -11.98 -6.00
N LYS A 205 -21.58 -13.26 -5.95
CA LYS A 205 -21.62 -14.05 -4.71
C LYS A 205 -20.24 -14.13 -4.07
N ASN A 206 -19.22 -14.53 -4.83
CA ASN A 206 -17.84 -14.64 -4.36
C ASN A 206 -17.30 -13.29 -3.84
N PHE A 207 -17.62 -12.18 -4.50
CA PHE A 207 -17.22 -10.85 -4.06
C PHE A 207 -17.90 -10.45 -2.74
N LEU A 208 -19.21 -10.65 -2.62
CA LEU A 208 -19.97 -10.29 -1.42
C LEU A 208 -19.60 -11.15 -0.21
N GLU A 209 -19.32 -12.43 -0.41
CA GLU A 209 -18.83 -13.31 0.67
C GLU A 209 -17.48 -12.85 1.22
N LYS A 210 -16.54 -12.48 0.33
CA LYS A 210 -15.25 -11.89 0.75
C LYS A 210 -15.46 -10.56 1.45
N LEU A 211 -16.30 -9.67 0.89
CA LEU A 211 -16.57 -8.37 1.49
C LEU A 211 -17.15 -8.49 2.89
N LYS A 212 -18.09 -9.43 3.11
CA LYS A 212 -18.66 -9.69 4.42
C LYS A 212 -17.59 -10.13 5.42
N ARG A 213 -16.80 -11.15 5.07
CA ARG A 213 -15.74 -11.69 5.94
C ARG A 213 -14.66 -10.66 6.26
N ASP A 214 -14.33 -9.79 5.31
CA ASP A 214 -13.26 -8.80 5.48
C ASP A 214 -13.71 -7.58 6.33
N VAL A 215 -15.02 -7.38 6.53
CA VAL A 215 -15.60 -6.30 7.35
C VAL A 215 -15.89 -6.75 8.79
N GLU A 216 -16.20 -8.03 9.00
CA GLU A 216 -16.44 -8.65 10.32
C GLU A 216 -15.13 -8.84 11.12
#